data_AF-A0A2E7BSY3-F1
#
_entry.id   AF-A0A2E7BSY3-F1
#
_cell.length_a   1.000
_cell.length_b   1.000
_cell.length_c   1.000
_cell.angle_alpha   90.00
_cell.angle_beta   90.00
_cell.angle_gamma   90.00
#
_symmetry.space_group_name_H-M   'P 1'
#
loop_
_entity.id
_entity.type
_entity.pdbx_description
1 polymer ?
#
loop_
_entity_poly.entity_id
_entity_poly.type
_entity_poly.pdbx_seq_one_letter_code
_entity_poly.pdbx_strand_id
1 'polypeptide(L)'
;MNAATATLAPPRGELSWSPAAQWVGEEAARLGLLVSQFEAWEPPPTPAHWLPEGRPDLTVAPRWQRGVLVEGKYQAHTHDRRIASYHPGYRAKWMAHEYLHGIVGFAWHPEGSDFFHALAAWQAEILPVAIWYFHDEYGLRRCPEHQGGGPLFRVFCAACETVAGDGPLAPSNDDRCRWYEAGRAFVEEQLAGVRASVKAGDFEARPWASLDLASDGTAYAQAQSGRLESEAFRRFMDLFPPPADSLEAFEARILQVLDALEQGHALDEPGSDWRARDLCWRLLSLWSDCEGEVREHILDLAQQQAQGFDQFPAVLAAYRQLHEDWYLPEADGLFAVGYPLGFDGLGRSIPRVRAGLASVCPLTLEAADPSLIQAFASQDGLERSPLVQRFQRFLERQDVGAELGELMAMEARAARLARGGEAP
;
A
#
# COMPACT_ATOMS: atom_id res chain seq x y z
N MET A 1 2.73 -30.88 -3.83
CA MET A 1 2.54 -29.75 -4.76
C MET A 1 3.34 -28.59 -4.22
N ASN A 2 4.28 -28.05 -4.99
CA ASN A 2 5.02 -26.86 -4.58
C ASN A 2 4.01 -25.72 -4.45
N ALA A 3 3.76 -25.27 -3.22
CA ALA A 3 3.12 -23.98 -3.00
C ALA A 3 3.96 -22.98 -3.81
N ALA A 4 3.37 -22.37 -4.84
CA ALA A 4 3.97 -21.22 -5.47
C ALA A 4 4.34 -20.28 -4.31
N THR A 5 5.64 -19.99 -4.16
CA THR A 5 6.13 -19.02 -3.20
C THR A 5 5.50 -17.69 -3.58
N ALA A 6 4.33 -17.40 -3.01
CA ALA A 6 3.64 -16.14 -3.24
C ALA A 6 4.62 -15.05 -2.82
N THR A 7 5.00 -14.24 -3.81
CA THR A 7 6.10 -13.30 -3.69
C THR A 7 5.66 -12.16 -2.77
N LEU A 8 6.49 -11.80 -1.81
CA LEU A 8 6.33 -10.58 -1.01
C LEU A 8 6.69 -9.31 -1.80
N ALA A 9 7.10 -9.48 -3.06
CA ALA A 9 7.37 -8.42 -4.03
C ALA A 9 6.22 -8.32 -5.05
N PRO A 10 5.97 -7.12 -5.62
CA PRO A 10 5.00 -6.95 -6.68
C PRO A 10 5.41 -7.72 -7.95
N PRO A 11 4.50 -7.90 -8.90
CA PRO A 11 4.82 -8.48 -10.20
C PRO A 11 5.97 -7.73 -10.86
N ARG A 12 6.89 -8.45 -11.51
CA ARG A 12 8.12 -7.86 -12.09
C ARG A 12 7.84 -6.67 -13.03
N GLY A 13 6.75 -6.71 -13.78
CA GLY A 13 6.32 -5.62 -14.67
C GLY A 13 6.00 -4.31 -13.95
N GLU A 14 5.73 -4.37 -12.63
CA GLU A 14 5.39 -3.22 -11.81
C GLU A 14 6.58 -2.37 -11.37
N LEU A 15 7.80 -2.74 -11.74
CA LEU A 15 9.01 -1.98 -11.38
C LEU A 15 9.96 -1.86 -12.56
N SER A 16 9.56 -2.31 -13.75
CA SER A 16 10.45 -2.43 -14.89
C SER A 16 10.23 -1.38 -15.98
N TRP A 17 9.28 -0.45 -15.84
CA TRP A 17 8.89 0.48 -16.93
C TRP A 17 9.82 1.69 -17.10
N SER A 18 10.58 2.06 -16.07
CA SER A 18 11.54 3.16 -16.08
C SER A 18 12.80 2.76 -15.30
N PRO A 19 13.96 3.40 -15.55
CA PRO A 19 15.15 3.21 -14.72
C PRO A 19 14.93 3.58 -13.25
N ALA A 20 14.13 4.61 -12.97
CA ALA A 20 13.83 5.04 -11.59
C ALA A 20 13.01 3.98 -10.83
N ALA A 21 11.99 3.41 -11.45
CA ALA A 21 11.20 2.33 -10.85
C ALA A 21 12.02 1.06 -10.62
N GLN A 22 12.97 0.76 -11.53
CA GLN A 22 13.89 -0.37 -11.37
C GLN A 22 14.77 -0.17 -10.12
N TRP A 23 15.37 1.01 -9.98
CA TRP A 23 16.16 1.36 -8.80
C TRP A 23 15.32 1.26 -7.52
N VAL A 24 14.10 1.80 -7.50
CA VAL A 24 13.20 1.71 -6.33
C VAL A 24 12.90 0.25 -5.99
N GLY A 25 12.69 -0.59 -7.00
CA GLY A 25 12.43 -2.01 -6.81
C GLY A 25 13.60 -2.78 -6.19
N GLU A 26 14.81 -2.51 -6.69
CA GLU A 26 16.05 -3.09 -6.16
C GLU A 26 16.30 -2.64 -4.72
N GLU A 27 16.13 -1.36 -4.45
CA GLU A 27 16.31 -0.76 -3.13
C GLU A 27 15.27 -1.27 -2.12
N ALA A 28 14.00 -1.38 -2.54
CA ALA A 28 12.93 -1.96 -1.73
C ALA A 28 13.23 -3.43 -1.35
N ALA A 29 13.70 -4.23 -2.31
CA ALA A 29 14.11 -5.61 -2.04
C ALA A 29 15.28 -5.68 -1.06
N ARG A 30 16.28 -4.79 -1.19
CA ARG A 30 17.43 -4.68 -0.30
C ARG A 30 17.03 -4.32 1.13
N LEU A 31 16.06 -3.42 1.27
CA LEU A 31 15.53 -2.97 2.56
C LEU A 31 14.50 -3.94 3.17
N GLY A 32 14.12 -4.99 2.44
CA GLY A 32 13.14 -6.00 2.89
C GLY A 32 11.69 -5.52 2.84
N LEU A 33 11.41 -4.44 2.09
CA LEU A 33 10.04 -3.95 1.90
C LEU A 33 9.19 -5.00 1.18
N LEU A 34 7.94 -5.13 1.61
CA LEU A 34 6.97 -6.04 1.02
C LEU A 34 5.70 -5.30 0.60
N VAL A 35 4.84 -6.04 -0.09
CA VAL A 35 3.57 -5.54 -0.59
C VAL A 35 2.40 -6.39 -0.10
N SER A 36 1.31 -5.71 0.25
CA SER A 36 0.03 -6.30 0.62
C SER A 36 -0.92 -6.31 -0.57
N GLN A 37 -1.59 -7.44 -0.82
CA GLN A 37 -2.71 -7.50 -1.77
C GLN A 37 -3.95 -6.83 -1.16
N PHE A 38 -4.26 -5.63 -1.64
CA PHE A 38 -5.38 -4.81 -1.15
C PHE A 38 -6.73 -5.54 -1.10
N GLU A 39 -7.00 -6.35 -2.11
CA GLU A 39 -8.26 -7.08 -2.27
C GLU A 39 -8.44 -8.25 -1.29
N ALA A 40 -7.34 -8.70 -0.66
CA ALA A 40 -7.32 -9.78 0.33
C ALA A 40 -6.90 -9.30 1.73
N TRP A 41 -6.64 -8.01 1.89
CA TRP A 41 -6.28 -7.37 3.15
C TRP A 41 -7.52 -6.93 3.91
N GLU A 42 -7.62 -7.27 5.20
CA GLU A 42 -8.66 -6.75 6.08
C GLU A 42 -8.08 -5.58 6.90
N PRO A 43 -8.72 -4.41 6.97
CA PRO A 43 -8.34 -3.38 7.93
C PRO A 43 -8.44 -3.91 9.36
N PRO A 44 -7.46 -3.63 10.24
CA PRO A 44 -7.66 -3.90 11.65
C PRO A 44 -8.83 -3.05 12.17
N PRO A 45 -9.57 -3.50 13.19
CA PRO A 45 -10.50 -2.63 13.89
C PRO A 45 -9.81 -1.31 14.24
N THR A 46 -10.39 -0.19 13.81
CA THR A 46 -9.84 1.12 14.15
C THR A 46 -10.52 1.58 15.43
N PRO A 47 -9.75 1.84 16.52
CA PRO A 47 -10.28 2.40 17.74
C PRO A 47 -11.18 3.59 17.49
N ALA A 48 -12.38 3.59 18.10
CA ALA A 48 -13.37 4.64 17.86
C ALA A 48 -12.81 6.03 18.21
N HIS A 49 -11.93 6.10 19.22
CA HIS A 49 -11.26 7.32 19.66
C HIS A 49 -10.13 7.79 18.73
N TRP A 50 -9.73 6.99 17.72
CA TRP A 50 -8.81 7.41 16.66
C TRP A 50 -9.54 7.96 15.43
N LEU A 51 -10.86 7.77 15.34
CA LEU A 51 -11.62 8.23 14.20
C LEU A 51 -11.77 9.76 14.24
N PRO A 52 -11.54 10.46 13.13
CA PRO A 52 -11.66 11.92 13.09
C PRO A 52 -13.10 12.38 13.34
N GLU A 53 -13.27 13.39 14.20
CA GLU A 53 -14.56 14.01 14.47
C GLU A 53 -15.14 14.66 13.20
N GLY A 54 -16.44 14.52 13.00
CA GLY A 54 -17.14 15.19 11.88
C GLY A 54 -16.80 14.67 10.49
N ARG A 55 -16.06 13.55 10.37
CA ARG A 55 -15.63 12.95 9.10
C ARG A 55 -16.15 11.51 8.90
N PRO A 56 -17.49 11.28 8.90
CA PRO A 56 -18.06 9.96 8.71
C PRO A 56 -17.75 9.37 7.33
N ASP A 57 -17.34 10.19 6.36
CA ASP A 57 -16.86 9.75 5.05
C ASP A 57 -15.56 8.93 5.14
N LEU A 58 -14.74 9.16 6.17
CA LEU A 58 -13.47 8.47 6.40
C LEU A 58 -13.62 7.16 7.18
N THR A 59 -14.80 6.89 7.75
CA THR A 59 -15.06 5.73 8.62
C THR A 59 -15.80 4.60 7.91
N VAL A 60 -16.29 4.82 6.70
CA VAL A 60 -16.88 3.76 5.86
C VAL A 60 -15.76 2.81 5.44
N ALA A 61 -15.98 1.50 5.45
CA ALA A 61 -15.02 0.54 4.90
C ALA A 61 -15.09 0.47 3.36
N PRO A 62 -14.00 0.12 2.64
CA PRO A 62 -14.03 -0.04 1.18
C PRO A 62 -15.09 -1.05 0.76
N ARG A 63 -15.78 -0.78 -0.34
CA ARG A 63 -16.89 -1.64 -0.82
C ARG A 63 -16.59 -2.21 -2.18
N TRP A 64 -16.93 -3.49 -2.35
CA TRP A 64 -16.88 -4.14 -3.64
C TRP A 64 -17.99 -3.61 -4.54
N GLN A 65 -17.61 -3.08 -5.70
CA GLN A 65 -18.51 -2.68 -6.75
C GLN A 65 -18.01 -3.28 -8.06
N ARG A 66 -18.78 -4.21 -8.63
CA ARG A 66 -18.45 -4.86 -9.92
C ARG A 66 -17.00 -5.39 -9.97
N GLY A 67 -16.56 -5.96 -8.85
CA GLY A 67 -15.26 -6.63 -8.72
C GLY A 67 -14.09 -5.67 -8.72
N VAL A 68 -14.35 -4.43 -8.30
CA VAL A 68 -13.36 -3.45 -7.89
C VAL A 68 -13.66 -3.11 -6.44
N LEU A 69 -12.65 -3.17 -5.58
CA LEU A 69 -12.78 -2.75 -4.20
C LEU A 69 -12.57 -1.24 -4.15
N VAL A 70 -13.65 -0.47 -4.15
CA VAL A 70 -13.57 0.99 -4.26
C VAL A 70 -13.19 1.58 -2.90
N GLU A 71 -12.12 2.37 -2.90
CA GLU A 71 -11.64 3.16 -1.77
C GLU A 71 -11.59 4.63 -2.16
N GLY A 72 -12.15 5.50 -1.31
CA GLY A 72 -12.09 6.94 -1.49
C GLY A 72 -10.69 7.47 -1.22
N LYS A 73 -10.32 8.59 -1.88
CA LYS A 73 -8.97 9.19 -1.80
C LYS A 73 -8.43 9.27 -0.37
N TYR A 74 -9.21 9.84 0.55
CA TYR A 74 -8.79 10.07 1.93
C TYR A 74 -9.15 8.92 2.88
N GLN A 75 -9.99 7.98 2.44
CA GLN A 75 -10.34 6.78 3.19
C GLN A 75 -9.11 5.88 3.40
N ALA A 76 -8.20 5.84 2.42
CA ALA A 76 -6.94 5.12 2.54
C ALA A 76 -6.09 5.59 3.73
N HIS A 77 -6.19 6.85 4.14
CA HIS A 77 -5.41 7.37 5.26
C HIS A 77 -5.81 6.70 6.59
N THR A 78 -7.08 6.38 6.80
CA THR A 78 -7.53 5.76 8.06
C THR A 78 -7.06 4.31 8.21
N HIS A 79 -6.75 3.63 7.10
CA HIS A 79 -6.42 2.21 7.03
C HIS A 79 -5.00 1.83 7.47
N ASP A 80 -4.11 2.81 7.65
CA ASP A 80 -2.83 2.65 8.34
C ASP A 80 -1.93 1.51 7.89
N ARG A 81 -1.74 1.41 6.58
CA ARG A 81 -0.89 0.34 6.05
C ARG A 81 0.56 0.66 6.36
N ARG A 82 1.21 -0.26 7.08
CA ARG A 82 2.66 -0.17 7.37
C ARG A 82 3.52 -0.68 6.21
N ILE A 83 2.89 -1.31 5.23
CA ILE A 83 3.54 -1.86 4.03
C ILE A 83 2.81 -1.36 2.78
N ALA A 84 3.53 -1.32 1.67
CA ALA A 84 3.01 -0.89 0.38
C ALA A 84 1.76 -1.68 -0.01
N SER A 85 0.76 -1.01 -0.58
CA SER A 85 -0.48 -1.67 -1.00
C SER A 85 -0.54 -1.87 -2.51
N TYR A 86 -0.72 -3.12 -2.94
CA TYR A 86 -1.01 -3.45 -4.32
C TYR A 86 -2.51 -3.47 -4.59
N HIS A 87 -2.97 -2.50 -5.38
CA HIS A 87 -4.32 -2.52 -5.93
C HIS A 87 -4.26 -2.77 -7.45
N PRO A 88 -4.92 -3.82 -7.98
CA PRO A 88 -4.92 -4.12 -9.41
C PRO A 88 -5.50 -3.01 -10.31
N GLY A 89 -6.29 -2.09 -9.74
CA GLY A 89 -6.93 -0.99 -10.44
C GLY A 89 -6.10 0.29 -10.53
N TYR A 90 -4.98 0.38 -9.81
CA TYR A 90 -4.12 1.58 -9.86
C TYR A 90 -3.28 1.62 -11.14
N ARG A 91 -2.56 2.71 -11.38
CA ARG A 91 -1.65 2.80 -12.53
C ARG A 91 -0.41 1.96 -12.28
N ALA A 92 0.30 1.59 -13.34
CA ALA A 92 1.56 0.88 -13.24
C ALA A 92 2.46 1.57 -12.19
N LYS A 93 2.75 2.87 -12.39
CA LYS A 93 3.56 3.76 -11.54
C LYS A 93 3.33 3.70 -10.02
N TRP A 94 2.20 3.16 -9.58
CA TRP A 94 1.83 3.01 -8.17
C TRP A 94 2.86 2.29 -7.31
N MET A 95 3.44 1.19 -7.77
CA MET A 95 4.31 0.41 -6.88
C MET A 95 5.62 1.12 -6.53
N ALA A 96 6.22 1.83 -7.49
CA ALA A 96 7.41 2.63 -7.20
C ALA A 96 7.10 3.80 -6.25
N HIS A 97 5.93 4.42 -6.40
CA HIS A 97 5.44 5.46 -5.49
C HIS A 97 5.27 4.94 -4.06
N GLU A 98 4.55 3.82 -3.89
CA GLU A 98 4.34 3.21 -2.57
C GLU A 98 5.63 2.74 -1.90
N TYR A 99 6.56 2.19 -2.67
CA TYR A 99 7.84 1.76 -2.09
C TYR A 99 8.69 2.94 -1.65
N LEU A 100 8.63 4.09 -2.32
CA LEU A 100 9.33 5.26 -1.83
C LEU A 100 8.82 5.77 -0.49
N HIS A 101 7.52 5.62 -0.17
CA HIS A 101 7.02 5.89 1.18
C HIS A 101 7.74 5.03 2.23
N GLY A 102 7.96 3.74 1.93
CA GLY A 102 8.72 2.84 2.80
C GLY A 102 10.23 3.14 2.87
N ILE A 103 10.84 3.58 1.77
CA ILE A 103 12.28 3.91 1.69
C ILE A 103 12.56 5.23 2.42
N VAL A 104 11.78 6.27 2.14
CA VAL A 104 11.94 7.59 2.75
C VAL A 104 11.52 7.55 4.23
N GLY A 105 10.42 6.87 4.53
CA GLY A 105 9.80 6.77 5.84
C GLY A 105 8.97 8.00 6.19
N PHE A 106 8.90 8.35 7.48
CA PHE A 106 8.07 9.42 8.01
C PHE A 106 8.76 10.11 9.18
N ALA A 107 8.56 11.42 9.35
CA ALA A 107 9.00 12.13 10.54
C ALA A 107 7.94 12.09 11.64
N TRP A 108 8.32 11.68 12.84
CA TRP A 108 7.43 11.71 14.00
C TRP A 108 8.16 12.14 15.26
N HIS A 109 7.49 12.92 16.09
CA HIS A 109 7.99 13.34 17.39
C HIS A 109 6.89 13.14 18.45
N PRO A 110 7.18 12.64 19.65
CA PRO A 110 6.16 12.36 20.68
C PRO A 110 5.41 13.60 21.18
N GLU A 111 6.00 14.78 20.97
CA GLU A 111 5.42 16.10 21.28
C GLU A 111 5.10 16.89 20.01
N GLY A 112 5.10 16.26 18.85
CA GLY A 112 4.76 16.87 17.57
C GLY A 112 3.29 17.32 17.56
N SER A 113 3.04 18.56 17.17
CA SER A 113 1.68 19.06 16.97
C SER A 113 1.05 18.52 15.68
N ASP A 114 -0.27 18.67 15.52
CA ASP A 114 -0.95 18.40 14.25
C ASP A 114 -0.30 19.15 13.07
N PHE A 115 0.17 20.38 13.30
CA PHE A 115 0.90 21.15 12.28
C PHE A 115 2.23 20.49 11.90
N PHE A 116 3.00 20.03 12.89
CA PHE A 116 4.22 19.26 12.63
C PHE A 116 3.90 17.99 11.83
N HIS A 117 2.89 17.22 12.23
CA HIS A 117 2.51 15.98 11.55
C HIS A 117 2.00 16.23 10.13
N ALA A 118 1.30 17.34 9.89
CA ALA A 118 0.85 17.72 8.56
C ALA A 118 2.02 18.11 7.65
N LEU A 119 3.03 18.81 8.18
CA LEU A 119 4.25 19.13 7.43
C LEU A 119 5.11 17.88 7.17
N ALA A 120 5.20 16.96 8.14
CA ALA A 120 5.86 15.67 7.96
C ALA A 120 5.15 14.83 6.87
N ALA A 121 3.81 14.82 6.85
CA ALA A 121 3.04 14.14 5.82
C ALA A 121 3.19 14.78 4.43
N TRP A 122 3.26 16.12 4.36
CA TRP A 122 3.65 16.80 3.12
C TRP A 122 5.03 16.34 2.67
N GLN A 123 6.05 16.37 3.54
CA GLN A 123 7.41 15.93 3.21
C GLN A 123 7.47 14.49 2.70
N ALA A 124 6.72 13.57 3.32
CA ALA A 124 6.68 12.16 2.95
C ALA A 124 6.19 11.93 1.51
N GLU A 125 5.30 12.79 1.00
CA GLU A 125 4.78 12.71 -0.38
C GLU A 125 5.70 13.32 -1.44
N ILE A 126 6.69 14.15 -1.06
CA ILE A 126 7.49 14.92 -2.03
C ILE A 126 8.20 14.01 -3.03
N LEU A 127 8.98 13.02 -2.55
CA LEU A 127 9.75 12.14 -3.42
C LEU A 127 8.86 11.10 -4.15
N PRO A 128 7.87 10.46 -3.51
CA PRO A 128 6.87 9.63 -4.19
C PRO A 128 6.14 10.36 -5.33
N VAL A 129 5.83 11.65 -5.18
CA VAL A 129 5.22 12.45 -6.25
C VAL A 129 6.27 12.82 -7.31
N ALA A 130 7.49 13.16 -6.90
CA ALA A 130 8.57 13.48 -7.82
C ALA A 130 8.95 12.30 -8.72
N ILE A 131 8.95 11.06 -8.23
CA ILE A 131 9.16 9.90 -9.10
C ILE A 131 8.05 9.81 -10.13
N TRP A 132 6.79 9.96 -9.72
CA TRP A 132 5.63 9.71 -10.56
C TRP A 132 5.57 10.62 -11.78
N TYR A 133 5.79 11.91 -11.56
CA TYR A 133 5.61 12.96 -12.56
C TYR A 133 6.90 13.36 -13.29
N PHE A 134 8.08 12.95 -12.80
CA PHE A 134 9.37 13.34 -13.40
C PHE A 134 10.31 12.16 -13.62
N HIS A 135 10.83 11.54 -12.57
CA HIS A 135 11.88 10.51 -12.72
C HIS A 135 11.39 9.29 -13.51
N ASP A 136 10.12 8.90 -13.35
CA ASP A 136 9.52 7.83 -14.13
C ASP A 136 9.22 8.22 -15.57
N GLU A 137 9.24 9.50 -15.94
CA GLU A 137 9.08 9.92 -17.34
C GLU A 137 10.37 9.69 -18.13
N TYR A 138 11.52 9.62 -17.45
CA TYR A 138 12.78 9.26 -18.09
C TYR A 138 12.76 7.81 -18.57
N GLY A 139 12.91 7.64 -19.89
CA GLY A 139 12.87 6.33 -20.53
C GLY A 139 11.48 5.68 -20.58
N LEU A 140 10.41 6.37 -20.18
CA LEU A 140 9.07 5.78 -20.23
C LEU A 140 8.59 5.58 -21.66
N ARG A 141 8.17 4.35 -21.98
CA ARG A 141 7.50 4.07 -23.24
C ARG A 141 6.05 4.53 -23.18
N ARG A 142 5.63 5.31 -24.17
CA ARG A 142 4.24 5.78 -24.32
C ARG A 142 3.66 5.35 -25.67
N CYS A 143 2.35 5.39 -25.80
CA CYS A 143 1.71 5.14 -27.09
C CYS A 143 2.05 6.27 -28.08
N PRO A 144 1.87 6.06 -29.40
CA PRO A 144 2.23 7.06 -30.41
C PRO A 144 1.61 8.45 -30.20
N GLU A 145 0.42 8.52 -29.60
CA GLU A 145 -0.28 9.78 -29.30
C GLU A 145 0.37 10.58 -28.17
N HIS A 146 1.04 9.92 -27.23
CA HIS A 146 1.60 10.54 -26.03
C HIS A 146 3.14 10.51 -25.99
N GLN A 147 3.81 9.87 -26.96
CA GLN A 147 5.26 9.78 -27.00
C GLN A 147 5.92 11.15 -27.16
N GLY A 148 6.93 11.45 -26.34
CA GLY A 148 7.60 12.76 -26.30
C GLY A 148 6.80 13.87 -25.61
N GLY A 149 5.57 13.56 -25.15
CA GLY A 149 4.77 14.43 -24.30
C GLY A 149 5.31 14.52 -22.87
N GLY A 150 4.54 15.16 -22.00
CA GLY A 150 4.82 15.22 -20.56
C GLY A 150 4.06 14.15 -19.76
N PRO A 151 4.14 14.21 -18.42
CA PRO A 151 3.35 13.35 -17.57
C PRO A 151 1.85 13.55 -17.81
N LEU A 152 1.09 12.45 -17.73
CA LEU A 152 -0.37 12.48 -17.86
C LEU A 152 -1.01 12.78 -16.51
N PHE A 153 -1.44 14.03 -16.32
CA PHE A 153 -2.14 14.47 -15.12
C PHE A 153 -3.60 14.04 -15.15
N ARG A 154 -4.01 13.23 -14.17
CA ARG A 154 -5.41 12.79 -13.99
C ARG A 154 -6.06 12.14 -15.23
N VAL A 155 -5.25 11.73 -16.21
CA VAL A 155 -5.71 11.07 -17.44
C VAL A 155 -5.16 9.65 -17.46
N PHE A 156 -6.06 8.69 -17.62
CA PHE A 156 -5.72 7.29 -17.85
C PHE A 156 -5.67 7.00 -19.35
N CYS A 157 -4.65 6.25 -19.79
CA CYS A 157 -4.54 5.80 -21.18
C CYS A 157 -4.12 4.33 -21.20
N ALA A 158 -5.07 3.44 -21.49
CA ALA A 158 -4.84 1.99 -21.55
C ALA A 158 -3.72 1.60 -22.54
N ALA A 159 -3.60 2.33 -23.66
CA ALA A 159 -2.54 2.10 -24.64
C ALA A 159 -1.15 2.43 -24.06
N CYS A 160 -1.01 3.51 -23.28
CA CYS A 160 0.22 3.84 -22.57
C CYS A 160 0.58 2.77 -21.53
N GLU A 161 -0.38 2.34 -20.70
CA GLU A 161 -0.12 1.32 -19.67
C GLU A 161 0.28 -0.02 -20.29
N THR A 162 -0.27 -0.36 -21.45
CA THR A 162 0.09 -1.58 -22.19
C THR A 162 1.53 -1.52 -22.71
N VAL A 163 1.89 -0.46 -23.44
CA VAL A 163 3.24 -0.36 -24.04
C VAL A 163 4.31 -0.11 -22.98
N ALA A 164 4.00 0.50 -21.84
CA ALA A 164 4.95 0.64 -20.74
C ALA A 164 5.45 -0.74 -20.22
N GLY A 165 4.65 -1.79 -20.38
CA GLY A 165 5.03 -3.17 -20.05
C GLY A 165 6.18 -3.74 -20.88
N ASP A 166 6.49 -3.15 -22.05
CA ASP A 166 7.64 -3.56 -22.88
C ASP A 166 8.98 -3.08 -22.30
N GLY A 167 8.95 -2.37 -21.16
CA GLY A 167 10.12 -1.80 -20.51
C GLY A 167 10.56 -0.47 -21.12
N PRO A 168 11.63 0.12 -20.56
CA PRO A 168 12.04 1.48 -20.89
C PRO A 168 12.56 1.58 -22.33
N LEU A 169 12.48 2.79 -22.86
CA LEU A 169 13.19 3.20 -24.06
C LEU A 169 14.70 3.28 -23.79
N ALA A 170 15.47 3.25 -24.87
CA ALA A 170 16.91 3.45 -24.77
C ALA A 170 17.19 4.83 -24.14
N PRO A 171 18.03 4.90 -23.10
CA PRO A 171 18.31 6.13 -22.38
C PRO A 171 18.99 7.17 -23.28
N SER A 172 18.58 8.43 -23.15
CA SER A 172 19.28 9.58 -23.73
C SER A 172 19.75 10.51 -22.61
N ASN A 173 20.97 11.05 -22.71
CA ASN A 173 21.50 11.94 -21.69
C ASN A 173 20.69 13.23 -21.58
N ASP A 174 20.24 13.79 -22.71
CA ASP A 174 19.43 15.00 -22.73
C ASP A 174 18.07 14.80 -22.05
N ASP A 175 17.41 13.66 -22.28
CA ASP A 175 16.16 13.33 -21.59
C ASP A 175 16.38 13.10 -20.09
N ARG A 176 17.51 12.48 -19.71
CA ARG A 176 17.85 12.31 -18.29
C ARG A 176 18.00 13.65 -17.60
N CYS A 177 18.82 14.56 -18.15
CA CYS A 177 19.01 15.90 -17.62
C CYS A 177 17.67 16.61 -17.47
N ARG A 178 16.84 16.63 -18.53
CA ARG A 178 15.52 17.27 -18.50
C ARG A 178 14.64 16.76 -17.35
N TRP A 179 14.49 15.45 -17.20
CA TRP A 179 13.54 14.88 -16.25
C TRP A 179 14.05 14.89 -14.82
N TYR A 180 15.34 14.62 -14.60
CA TYR A 180 15.91 14.58 -13.26
C TYR A 180 16.10 16.00 -12.71
N GLU A 181 16.53 16.97 -13.52
CA GLU A 181 16.61 18.37 -13.08
C GLU A 181 15.22 18.94 -12.74
N ALA A 182 14.18 18.60 -13.53
CA ALA A 182 12.81 18.99 -13.21
C ALA A 182 12.28 18.33 -11.93
N GLY A 183 12.59 17.04 -11.73
CA GLY A 183 12.24 16.31 -10.51
C GLY A 183 12.90 16.92 -9.27
N ARG A 184 14.21 17.18 -9.33
CA ARG A 184 14.96 17.85 -8.27
C ARG A 184 14.43 19.25 -7.96
N ALA A 185 14.19 20.06 -8.98
CA ALA A 185 13.62 21.39 -8.80
C ALA A 185 12.24 21.34 -8.11
N PHE A 186 11.41 20.35 -8.44
CA PHE A 186 10.15 20.12 -7.74
C PHE A 186 10.39 19.77 -6.26
N VAL A 187 11.29 18.83 -5.96
CA VAL A 187 11.62 18.46 -4.57
C VAL A 187 12.12 19.66 -3.76
N GLU A 188 13.06 20.42 -4.31
CA GLU A 188 13.64 21.59 -3.64
C GLU A 188 12.60 22.69 -3.36
N GLU A 189 11.70 22.96 -4.31
CA GLU A 189 10.62 23.94 -4.15
C GLU A 189 9.61 23.49 -3.08
N GLN A 190 9.23 22.20 -3.05
CA GLN A 190 8.33 21.68 -2.03
C GLN A 190 8.96 21.75 -0.62
N LEU A 191 10.24 21.35 -0.49
CA LEU A 191 10.97 21.47 0.77
C LEU A 191 11.13 22.94 1.20
N ALA A 192 11.34 23.86 0.26
CA ALA A 192 11.34 25.29 0.56
C ALA A 192 9.98 25.78 1.09
N GLY A 193 8.88 25.26 0.56
CA GLY A 193 7.53 25.47 1.08
C GLY A 193 7.36 25.02 2.53
N VAL A 194 7.87 23.83 2.87
CA VAL A 194 7.85 23.30 4.25
C VAL A 194 8.67 24.20 5.18
N ARG A 195 9.91 24.55 4.81
CA ARG A 195 10.75 25.47 5.61
C ARG A 195 10.10 26.85 5.80
N ALA A 196 9.47 27.38 4.76
CA ALA A 196 8.73 28.63 4.85
C ALA A 196 7.53 28.50 5.81
N SER A 197 6.84 27.36 5.79
CA SER A 197 5.70 27.10 6.67
C SER A 197 6.12 27.03 8.15
N VAL A 198 7.23 26.34 8.44
CA VAL A 198 7.81 26.31 9.79
C VAL A 198 8.13 27.72 10.29
N LYS A 199 8.77 28.54 9.43
CA LYS A 199 9.13 29.93 9.78
C LYS A 199 7.91 30.83 9.99
N ALA A 200 6.86 30.65 9.18
CA ALA A 200 5.64 31.44 9.25
C ALA A 200 4.72 31.02 10.41
N GLY A 201 4.77 29.75 10.83
CA GLY A 201 3.80 29.16 11.74
C GLY A 201 2.43 28.91 11.08
N ASP A 202 2.39 28.88 9.75
CA ASP A 202 1.20 28.63 8.92
C ASP A 202 1.63 27.97 7.60
N PHE A 203 0.69 27.42 6.83
CA PHE A 203 1.00 26.75 5.56
C PHE A 203 1.36 27.73 4.45
N GLU A 204 2.58 27.60 3.95
CA GLU A 204 3.10 28.29 2.76
C GLU A 204 3.12 27.32 1.57
N ALA A 205 1.93 26.85 1.18
CA ALA A 205 1.74 25.82 0.17
C ALA A 205 2.41 26.17 -1.18
N ARG A 206 2.89 25.13 -1.88
CA ARG A 206 3.49 25.24 -3.22
C ARG A 206 2.73 24.38 -4.25
N PRO A 207 1.49 24.75 -4.62
CA PRO A 207 0.73 23.96 -5.60
C PRO A 207 1.48 23.86 -6.92
N TRP A 208 1.45 22.67 -7.53
CA TRP A 208 2.06 22.43 -8.83
C TRP A 208 1.11 21.68 -9.75
N ALA A 209 0.79 22.29 -10.90
CA ALA A 209 -0.24 21.83 -11.82
C ALA A 209 -1.58 21.59 -11.09
N SER A 210 -1.93 20.33 -10.83
CA SER A 210 -3.16 19.93 -10.14
C SER A 210 -2.91 19.33 -8.75
N LEU A 211 -1.68 19.42 -8.25
CA LEU A 211 -1.21 18.81 -7.01
C LEU A 211 -1.06 19.88 -5.93
N ASP A 212 -1.50 19.55 -4.73
CA ASP A 212 -1.32 20.35 -3.52
C ASP A 212 -0.96 19.42 -2.36
N LEU A 213 0.34 19.26 -2.15
CA LEU A 213 0.85 18.34 -1.15
C LEU A 213 0.65 18.85 0.29
N ALA A 214 0.51 20.17 0.48
CA ALA A 214 0.16 20.74 1.78
C ALA A 214 -1.28 20.38 2.17
N SER A 215 -2.20 20.42 1.20
CA SER A 215 -3.58 19.95 1.40
C SER A 215 -3.63 18.44 1.68
N ASP A 216 -2.83 17.62 0.98
CA ASP A 216 -2.78 16.18 1.22
C ASP A 216 -2.17 15.86 2.60
N GLY A 217 -1.10 16.55 3.00
CA GLY A 217 -0.51 16.44 4.34
C GLY A 217 -1.46 16.84 5.47
N THR A 218 -2.24 17.90 5.26
CA THR A 218 -3.30 18.32 6.21
C THR A 218 -4.39 17.25 6.34
N ALA A 219 -4.85 16.70 5.21
CA ALA A 219 -5.86 15.66 5.21
C ALA A 219 -5.37 14.37 5.91
N TYR A 220 -4.10 14.01 5.72
CA TYR A 220 -3.45 12.91 6.42
C TYR A 220 -3.43 13.17 7.93
N ALA A 221 -2.87 14.29 8.38
CA ALA A 221 -2.75 14.60 9.81
C ALA A 221 -4.13 14.61 10.50
N GLN A 222 -5.15 15.21 9.87
CA GLN A 222 -6.52 15.19 10.39
C GLN A 222 -7.08 13.77 10.50
N ALA A 223 -6.84 12.92 9.49
CA ALA A 223 -7.31 11.54 9.51
C ALA A 223 -6.54 10.66 10.51
N GLN A 224 -5.39 11.12 11.01
CA GLN A 224 -4.45 10.33 11.80
C GLN A 224 -4.20 10.88 13.22
N SER A 225 -4.67 12.08 13.55
CA SER A 225 -4.30 12.82 14.76
C SER A 225 -4.43 11.97 16.03
N GLY A 226 -5.61 11.41 16.31
CA GLY A 226 -5.83 10.57 17.49
C GLY A 226 -4.93 9.33 17.58
N ARG A 227 -4.46 8.83 16.43
CA ARG A 227 -3.49 7.72 16.37
C ARG A 227 -2.06 8.21 16.59
N LEU A 228 -1.64 9.29 15.94
CA LEU A 228 -0.27 9.83 16.07
C LEU A 228 0.04 10.29 17.50
N GLU A 229 -0.98 10.65 18.26
CA GLU A 229 -0.89 11.00 19.69
C GLU A 229 -1.05 9.80 20.64
N SER A 230 -1.44 8.63 20.11
CA SER A 230 -1.77 7.46 20.91
C SER A 230 -0.54 6.82 21.58
N GLU A 231 -0.76 6.20 22.73
CA GLU A 231 0.27 5.43 23.42
C GLU A 231 0.74 4.22 22.58
N ALA A 232 -0.15 3.62 21.79
CA ALA A 232 0.20 2.50 20.92
C ALA A 232 1.16 2.91 19.82
N PHE A 233 0.92 4.06 19.18
CA PHE A 233 1.82 4.56 18.16
C PHE A 233 3.17 4.97 18.74
N ARG A 234 3.20 5.59 19.93
CA ARG A 234 4.44 5.85 20.67
C ARG A 234 5.23 4.56 20.93
N ARG A 235 4.58 3.51 21.44
CA ARG A 235 5.22 2.20 21.68
C ARG A 235 5.72 1.57 20.38
N PHE A 236 4.98 1.72 19.29
CA PHE A 236 5.42 1.26 17.98
C PHE A 236 6.68 2.00 17.51
N MET A 237 6.74 3.32 17.68
CA MET A 237 7.93 4.14 17.38
C MET A 237 9.11 3.83 18.31
N ASP A 238 8.88 3.44 19.58
CA ASP A 238 9.96 3.00 20.47
C ASP A 238 10.58 1.68 20.02
N LEU A 239 9.77 0.77 19.47
CA LEU A 239 10.22 -0.52 18.92
C LEU A 239 10.84 -0.38 17.52
N PHE A 240 10.30 0.54 16.72
CA PHE A 240 10.72 0.81 15.34
C PHE A 240 10.87 2.32 15.13
N PRO A 241 12.01 2.89 15.56
CA PRO A 241 12.23 4.33 15.48
C PRO A 241 12.05 4.88 14.06
N PRO A 242 11.44 6.05 13.90
CA PRO A 242 11.33 6.70 12.61
C PRO A 242 12.73 7.11 12.12
N PRO A 243 12.93 7.28 10.79
CA PRO A 243 14.19 7.77 10.25
C PRO A 243 14.49 9.23 10.65
N ALA A 244 13.49 9.97 11.12
CA ALA A 244 13.63 11.35 11.54
C ALA A 244 12.65 11.71 12.66
N ASP A 245 13.12 12.51 13.61
CA ASP A 245 12.35 13.09 14.72
C ASP A 245 12.11 14.60 14.56
N SER A 246 12.58 15.18 13.46
CA SER A 246 12.48 16.60 13.10
C SER A 246 12.27 16.77 11.59
N LEU A 247 11.67 17.87 11.18
CA LEU A 247 11.42 18.18 9.76
C LEU A 247 12.73 18.42 9.00
N GLU A 248 13.75 18.96 9.68
CA GLU A 248 15.09 19.17 9.13
C GLU A 248 15.83 17.85 8.89
N ALA A 249 15.77 16.92 9.85
CA ALA A 249 16.35 15.58 9.66
C ALA A 249 15.61 14.82 8.55
N PHE A 250 14.30 15.00 8.45
CA PHE A 250 13.51 14.34 7.41
C PHE A 250 13.76 14.91 6.02
N GLU A 251 13.94 16.23 5.91
CA GLU A 251 14.42 16.87 4.69
C GLU A 251 15.77 16.27 4.24
N ALA A 252 16.74 16.15 5.16
CA ALA A 252 18.04 15.57 4.84
C ALA A 252 17.91 14.11 4.36
N ARG A 253 17.00 13.34 4.97
CA ARG A 253 16.66 11.98 4.53
C ARG A 253 16.11 11.96 3.11
N ILE A 254 15.16 12.82 2.78
CA ILE A 254 14.58 12.92 1.43
C ILE A 254 15.66 13.21 0.39
N LEU A 255 16.54 14.17 0.67
CA LEU A 255 17.64 14.54 -0.23
C LEU A 255 18.66 13.40 -0.40
N GLN A 256 18.96 12.66 0.68
CA GLN A 256 19.83 11.48 0.62
C GLN A 256 19.24 10.41 -0.32
N VAL A 257 17.94 10.12 -0.20
CA VAL A 257 17.27 9.14 -1.07
C VAL A 257 17.21 9.62 -2.52
N LEU A 258 16.90 10.90 -2.74
CA LEU A 258 16.93 11.51 -4.07
C LEU A 258 18.31 11.40 -4.72
N ASP A 259 19.38 11.75 -3.99
CA ASP A 259 20.75 11.67 -4.48
C ASP A 259 21.16 10.23 -4.84
N ALA A 260 20.80 9.25 -4.00
CA ALA A 260 21.06 7.84 -4.26
C ALA A 260 20.32 7.35 -5.53
N LEU A 261 19.05 7.71 -5.68
CA LEU A 261 18.24 7.41 -6.86
C LEU A 261 18.84 8.03 -8.12
N GLU A 262 19.20 9.31 -8.07
CA GLU A 262 19.70 10.02 -9.24
C GLU A 262 21.08 9.52 -9.69
N GLN A 263 21.92 9.09 -8.74
CA GLN A 263 23.25 8.54 -8.99
C GLN A 263 23.21 7.04 -9.31
N GLY A 264 22.11 6.34 -9.00
CA GLY A 264 21.99 4.89 -9.17
C GLY A 264 22.83 4.10 -8.17
N HIS A 265 23.00 4.63 -6.95
CA HIS A 265 23.71 3.94 -5.88
C HIS A 265 22.71 3.42 -4.84
N ALA A 266 23.07 2.34 -4.14
CA ALA A 266 22.25 1.81 -3.04
C ALA A 266 22.38 2.70 -1.79
N LEU A 267 21.34 2.73 -0.95
CA LEU A 267 21.45 3.36 0.37
C LEU A 267 22.32 2.49 1.30
N ASP A 268 23.06 3.13 2.20
CA ASP A 268 23.85 2.44 3.23
C ASP A 268 22.99 2.16 4.46
N GLU A 269 22.01 1.26 4.31
CA GLU A 269 21.05 0.94 5.36
C GLU A 269 20.80 -0.56 5.50
N PRO A 270 20.74 -1.11 6.72
CA PRO A 270 20.36 -2.50 6.89
C PRO A 270 18.88 -2.72 6.50
N GLY A 271 18.59 -3.90 5.94
CA GLY A 271 17.20 -4.32 5.74
C GLY A 271 16.46 -4.51 7.07
N SER A 272 15.13 -4.42 7.02
CA SER A 272 14.25 -4.58 8.18
C SER A 272 13.26 -5.73 7.99
N ASP A 273 12.84 -6.37 9.08
CA ASP A 273 11.75 -7.36 9.02
C ASP A 273 10.39 -6.65 9.07
N TRP A 274 9.93 -6.23 7.90
CA TRP A 274 8.67 -5.51 7.75
C TRP A 274 7.43 -6.35 8.07
N ARG A 275 7.53 -7.68 8.05
CA ARG A 275 6.43 -8.54 8.50
C ARG A 275 6.28 -8.47 10.02
N ALA A 276 7.40 -8.48 10.76
CA ALA A 276 7.38 -8.29 12.20
C ALA A 276 6.77 -6.92 12.57
N ARG A 277 7.13 -5.86 11.84
CA ARG A 277 6.57 -4.52 12.00
C ARG A 277 5.06 -4.48 11.77
N ASP A 278 4.58 -5.00 10.65
CA ASP A 278 3.15 -4.98 10.31
C ASP A 278 2.32 -5.76 11.34
N LEU A 279 2.78 -6.96 11.74
CA LEU A 279 2.08 -7.79 12.72
C LEU A 279 2.13 -7.21 14.14
N CYS A 280 3.26 -6.61 14.54
CA CYS A 280 3.36 -5.88 15.80
C CYS A 280 2.36 -4.72 15.82
N TRP A 281 2.25 -3.97 14.72
CA TRP A 281 1.30 -2.88 14.61
C TRP A 281 -0.17 -3.33 14.70
N ARG A 282 -0.51 -4.49 14.11
CA ARG A 282 -1.85 -5.10 14.25
C ARG A 282 -2.20 -5.34 15.72
N LEU A 283 -1.25 -5.89 16.47
CA LEU A 283 -1.44 -6.18 17.90
C LEU A 283 -1.52 -4.89 18.73
N LEU A 284 -0.68 -3.89 18.46
CA LEU A 284 -0.75 -2.58 19.15
C LEU A 284 -2.01 -1.79 18.83
N SER A 285 -2.55 -1.94 17.62
CA SER A 285 -3.85 -1.36 17.26
C SER A 285 -4.97 -2.00 18.09
N LEU A 286 -5.00 -3.34 18.16
CA LEU A 286 -5.96 -4.06 19.02
C LEU A 286 -5.79 -3.72 20.50
N TRP A 287 -4.55 -3.65 20.97
CA TRP A 287 -4.20 -3.28 22.34
C TRP A 287 -4.82 -1.95 22.78
N SER A 288 -4.97 -1.00 21.86
CA SER A 288 -5.57 0.31 22.13
C SER A 288 -7.06 0.25 22.46
N ASP A 289 -7.74 -0.82 22.02
CA ASP A 289 -9.16 -1.08 22.30
C ASP A 289 -9.37 -2.10 23.44
N CYS A 290 -8.28 -2.65 24.00
CA CYS A 290 -8.34 -3.58 25.11
C CYS A 290 -8.22 -2.88 26.47
N GLU A 291 -8.77 -3.50 27.51
CA GLU A 291 -8.65 -3.05 28.90
C GLU A 291 -8.33 -4.23 29.84
N GLY A 292 -7.83 -3.95 31.04
CA GLY A 292 -7.57 -4.98 32.06
C GLY A 292 -6.45 -5.95 31.68
N GLU A 293 -6.58 -7.20 32.11
CA GLU A 293 -5.53 -8.21 31.98
C GLU A 293 -5.20 -8.57 30.53
N VAL A 294 -6.22 -8.69 29.67
CA VAL A 294 -6.03 -9.00 28.25
C VAL A 294 -5.19 -7.93 27.53
N ARG A 295 -5.29 -6.66 27.96
CA ARG A 295 -4.47 -5.57 27.43
C ARG A 295 -2.98 -5.85 27.66
N GLU A 296 -2.59 -6.27 28.85
CA GLU A 296 -1.18 -6.59 29.14
C GLU A 296 -0.71 -7.80 28.31
N HIS A 297 -1.53 -8.84 28.18
CA HIS A 297 -1.19 -10.00 27.35
C HIS A 297 -1.01 -9.63 25.88
N ILE A 298 -1.86 -8.79 25.29
CA ILE A 298 -1.70 -8.34 23.89
C ILE A 298 -0.41 -7.49 23.74
N LEU A 299 -0.04 -6.70 24.74
CA LEU A 299 1.21 -5.94 24.71
C LEU A 299 2.43 -6.86 24.68
N ASP A 300 2.44 -7.90 25.52
CA ASP A 300 3.51 -8.91 25.55
C ASP A 300 3.64 -9.61 24.18
N LEU A 301 2.52 -9.96 23.55
CA LEU A 301 2.50 -10.51 22.19
C LEU A 301 3.07 -9.54 21.16
N ALA A 302 2.73 -8.25 21.25
CA ALA A 302 3.25 -7.24 20.34
C ALA A 302 4.78 -7.05 20.49
N GLN A 303 5.28 -7.04 21.73
CA GLN A 303 6.71 -6.94 22.03
C GLN A 303 7.47 -8.18 21.57
N GLN A 304 6.90 -9.38 21.77
CA GLN A 304 7.46 -10.62 21.24
C GLN A 304 7.50 -10.57 19.71
N GLN A 305 6.40 -10.18 19.06
CA GLN A 305 6.35 -10.08 17.59
C GLN A 305 7.36 -9.09 17.02
N ALA A 306 7.69 -8.03 17.76
CA ALA A 306 8.68 -7.04 17.32
C ALA A 306 10.12 -7.58 17.22
N GLN A 307 10.42 -8.71 17.87
CA GLN A 307 11.75 -9.33 17.83
C GLN A 307 12.06 -10.01 16.48
N GLY A 308 11.02 -10.35 15.69
CA GLY A 308 11.19 -10.97 14.37
C GLY A 308 9.95 -11.73 13.89
N PHE A 309 9.85 -11.94 12.58
CA PHE A 309 8.74 -12.71 11.99
C PHE A 309 8.75 -14.19 12.39
N ASP A 310 9.92 -14.73 12.73
CA ASP A 310 10.07 -16.08 13.24
C ASP A 310 9.33 -16.33 14.57
N GLN A 311 8.96 -15.27 15.28
CA GLN A 311 8.14 -15.33 16.49
C GLN A 311 6.65 -15.57 16.21
N PHE A 312 6.18 -15.32 14.97
CA PHE A 312 4.75 -15.32 14.65
C PHE A 312 4.02 -16.63 15.01
N PRO A 313 4.59 -17.84 14.82
CA PRO A 313 3.90 -19.08 15.21
C PRO A 313 3.58 -19.15 16.71
N ALA A 314 4.50 -18.70 17.57
CA ALA A 314 4.30 -18.68 19.01
C ALA A 314 3.28 -17.60 19.40
N VAL A 315 3.40 -16.41 18.81
CA VAL A 315 2.46 -15.30 18.99
C VAL A 315 1.04 -15.70 18.58
N LEU A 316 0.88 -16.37 17.44
CA LEU A 316 -0.41 -16.85 16.95
C LEU A 316 -1.03 -17.89 17.88
N ALA A 317 -0.24 -18.85 18.37
CA ALA A 317 -0.72 -19.87 19.31
C ALA A 317 -1.23 -19.23 20.61
N ALA A 318 -0.46 -18.29 21.16
CA ALA A 318 -0.84 -17.55 22.36
C ALA A 318 -2.07 -16.67 22.12
N TYR A 319 -2.13 -15.95 20.99
CA TYR A 319 -3.30 -15.14 20.62
C TYR A 319 -4.58 -15.98 20.55
N ARG A 320 -4.52 -17.17 19.95
CA ARG A 320 -5.68 -18.09 19.87
C ARG A 320 -6.15 -18.55 21.25
N GLN A 321 -5.21 -18.81 22.17
CA GLN A 321 -5.56 -19.11 23.56
C GLN A 321 -6.26 -17.91 24.22
N LEU A 322 -5.76 -16.68 24.01
CA LEU A 322 -6.45 -15.49 24.50
C LEU A 322 -7.86 -15.35 23.90
N HIS A 323 -8.03 -15.65 22.62
CA HIS A 323 -9.34 -15.58 21.97
C HIS A 323 -10.37 -16.57 22.57
N GLU A 324 -9.93 -17.70 23.14
CA GLU A 324 -10.83 -18.64 23.83
C GLU A 324 -11.37 -18.07 25.16
N ASP A 325 -10.55 -17.26 25.84
CA ASP A 325 -10.81 -16.74 27.18
C ASP A 325 -11.40 -15.31 27.17
N TRP A 326 -11.16 -14.54 26.11
CA TRP A 326 -11.56 -13.13 25.97
C TRP A 326 -12.27 -12.84 24.65
N TYR A 327 -13.13 -11.81 24.63
CA TYR A 327 -13.78 -11.35 23.40
C TYR A 327 -12.79 -10.55 22.54
N LEU A 328 -12.10 -11.24 21.63
CA LEU A 328 -11.14 -10.68 20.70
C LEU A 328 -11.59 -10.97 19.25
N PRO A 329 -11.05 -10.26 18.24
CA PRO A 329 -11.26 -10.63 16.85
C PRO A 329 -10.72 -12.03 16.54
N GLU A 330 -11.37 -12.75 15.64
CA GLU A 330 -10.83 -14.01 15.12
C GLU A 330 -9.46 -13.79 14.47
N ALA A 331 -8.56 -14.77 14.62
CA ALA A 331 -7.19 -14.67 14.14
C ALA A 331 -7.10 -14.53 12.61
N ASP A 332 -8.05 -15.10 11.87
CA ASP A 332 -8.14 -15.00 10.41
C ASP A 332 -8.41 -13.56 9.95
N GLY A 333 -9.25 -12.83 10.68
CA GLY A 333 -9.54 -11.41 10.45
C GLY A 333 -8.39 -10.50 10.89
N LEU A 334 -7.88 -10.67 12.11
CA LEU A 334 -6.81 -9.80 12.64
C LEU A 334 -5.54 -9.89 11.78
N PHE A 335 -5.18 -11.10 11.36
CA PHE A 335 -3.96 -11.38 10.60
C PHE A 335 -4.20 -11.52 9.08
N ALA A 336 -5.33 -11.03 8.55
CA ALA A 336 -5.56 -10.88 7.11
C ALA A 336 -4.77 -9.69 6.54
N VAL A 337 -3.44 -9.80 6.51
CA VAL A 337 -2.50 -8.74 6.13
C VAL A 337 -2.28 -8.60 4.60
N GLY A 338 -2.99 -9.37 3.79
CA GLY A 338 -2.93 -9.34 2.32
C GLY A 338 -1.69 -9.99 1.72
N TYR A 339 -0.87 -10.69 2.50
CA TYR A 339 0.28 -11.47 2.02
C TYR A 339 0.35 -12.80 2.79
N PRO A 340 0.90 -13.87 2.20
CA PRO A 340 0.94 -15.17 2.87
C PRO A 340 1.82 -15.11 4.13
N LEU A 341 1.27 -15.57 5.26
CA LEU A 341 2.06 -15.73 6.49
C LEU A 341 2.77 -17.09 6.53
N GLY A 342 2.35 -18.05 5.71
CA GLY A 342 2.98 -19.38 5.65
C GLY A 342 2.59 -20.31 6.81
N PHE A 343 1.61 -19.93 7.62
CA PHE A 343 1.08 -20.72 8.74
C PHE A 343 -0.44 -20.80 8.65
N ASP A 344 -0.99 -22.01 8.72
CA ASP A 344 -2.43 -22.32 8.76
C ASP A 344 -3.30 -21.63 7.69
N GLY A 345 -2.73 -21.29 6.53
CA GLY A 345 -3.46 -20.57 5.47
C GLY A 345 -3.80 -19.11 5.81
N LEU A 346 -3.20 -18.53 6.86
CA LEU A 346 -3.40 -17.14 7.26
C LEU A 346 -2.71 -16.14 6.34
N GLY A 347 -3.09 -14.88 6.50
CA GLY A 347 -2.54 -13.74 5.76
C GLY A 347 -3.53 -13.12 4.78
N ARG A 348 -4.68 -13.75 4.54
CA ARG A 348 -5.65 -13.30 3.53
C ARG A 348 -7.09 -13.45 4.01
N SER A 349 -7.90 -12.41 3.82
CA SER A 349 -9.33 -12.39 4.15
C SER A 349 -10.15 -13.14 3.09
N ILE A 350 -10.49 -14.39 3.39
CA ILE A 350 -11.42 -15.18 2.57
C ILE A 350 -12.80 -14.48 2.47
N PRO A 351 -13.39 -13.94 3.57
CA PRO A 351 -14.65 -13.21 3.48
C PRO A 351 -14.60 -12.03 2.49
N ARG A 352 -13.49 -11.28 2.47
CA ARG A 352 -13.31 -10.14 1.58
C ARG A 352 -13.19 -10.56 0.12
N VAL A 353 -12.41 -11.61 -0.18
CA VAL A 353 -12.31 -12.17 -1.55
C VAL A 353 -13.67 -12.69 -2.01
N ARG A 354 -14.40 -13.40 -1.14
CA ARG A 354 -15.75 -13.89 -1.42
C ARG A 354 -16.72 -12.76 -1.74
N ALA A 355 -16.70 -11.67 -0.97
CA ALA A 355 -17.54 -10.49 -1.23
C ALA A 355 -17.21 -9.86 -2.60
N GLY A 356 -15.93 -9.86 -2.98
CA GLY A 356 -15.49 -9.42 -4.31
C GLY A 356 -16.07 -10.28 -5.42
N LEU A 357 -15.95 -11.61 -5.31
CA LEU A 357 -16.53 -12.55 -6.28
C LEU A 357 -18.06 -12.43 -6.37
N ALA A 358 -18.75 -12.28 -5.24
CA ALA A 358 -20.19 -12.07 -5.20
C ALA A 358 -20.63 -10.83 -6.00
N SER A 359 -19.77 -9.81 -6.11
CA SER A 359 -20.07 -8.58 -6.85
C SER A 359 -19.93 -8.71 -8.38
N VAL A 360 -19.39 -9.82 -8.90
CA VAL A 360 -19.11 -10.00 -10.35
C VAL A 360 -19.52 -11.34 -10.93
N CYS A 361 -19.47 -12.40 -10.14
CA CYS A 361 -19.86 -13.75 -10.55
C CYS A 361 -20.71 -14.44 -9.45
N PRO A 362 -21.85 -13.84 -9.05
CA PRO A 362 -22.69 -14.36 -7.98
C PRO A 362 -23.22 -15.77 -8.24
N LEU A 363 -23.59 -16.12 -9.47
CA LEU A 363 -24.15 -17.43 -9.80
C LEU A 363 -23.07 -18.52 -9.72
N THR A 364 -21.88 -18.24 -10.24
CA THR A 364 -20.73 -19.14 -10.11
C THR A 364 -20.37 -19.33 -8.64
N LEU A 365 -20.40 -18.26 -7.84
CA LEU A 365 -20.09 -18.34 -6.42
C LEU A 365 -21.11 -19.17 -5.62
N GLU A 366 -22.40 -19.07 -5.96
CA GLU A 366 -23.46 -19.86 -5.33
C GLU A 366 -23.34 -21.37 -5.67
N ALA A 367 -22.92 -21.69 -6.89
CA ALA A 367 -22.74 -23.06 -7.35
C ALA A 367 -21.39 -23.68 -6.94
N ALA A 368 -20.38 -22.88 -6.58
CA ALA A 368 -19.05 -23.36 -6.24
C ALA A 368 -18.97 -23.92 -4.81
N ASP A 369 -18.17 -24.98 -4.63
CA ASP A 369 -17.80 -25.48 -3.30
C ASP A 369 -17.01 -24.40 -2.53
N PRO A 370 -17.32 -24.12 -1.24
CA PRO A 370 -16.58 -23.13 -0.44
C PRO A 370 -15.06 -23.35 -0.40
N SER A 371 -14.60 -24.61 -0.48
CA SER A 371 -13.18 -24.95 -0.52
C SER A 371 -12.47 -24.41 -1.77
N LEU A 372 -13.18 -24.24 -2.89
CA LEU A 372 -12.62 -23.60 -4.10
C LEU A 372 -12.31 -22.12 -3.86
N ILE A 373 -13.12 -21.43 -3.06
CA ILE A 373 -12.90 -20.01 -2.73
C ILE A 373 -11.71 -19.87 -1.79
N GLN A 374 -11.58 -20.77 -0.81
CA GLN A 374 -10.42 -20.82 0.07
C GLN A 374 -9.13 -21.14 -0.73
N ALA A 375 -9.20 -22.09 -1.66
CA ALA A 375 -8.09 -22.45 -2.53
C ALA A 375 -7.71 -21.29 -3.46
N PHE A 376 -8.69 -20.59 -4.04
CA PHE A 376 -8.44 -19.39 -4.84
C PHE A 376 -7.81 -18.28 -4.01
N ALA A 377 -8.38 -17.94 -2.85
CA ALA A 377 -7.84 -16.90 -1.98
C ALA A 377 -6.39 -17.20 -1.56
N SER A 378 -6.04 -18.46 -1.35
CA SER A 378 -4.67 -18.89 -1.02
C SER A 378 -3.70 -18.84 -2.22
N GLN A 379 -4.20 -19.04 -3.44
CA GLN A 379 -3.40 -19.12 -4.66
C GLN A 379 -3.37 -17.84 -5.50
N ASP A 380 -4.27 -16.89 -5.24
CA ASP A 380 -4.39 -15.66 -6.02
C ASP A 380 -3.06 -14.88 -5.96
N GLY A 381 -2.56 -14.49 -7.12
CA GLY A 381 -1.32 -13.75 -7.22
C GLY A 381 -1.57 -12.25 -7.14
N LEU A 382 -0.50 -11.49 -6.89
CA LEU A 382 -0.49 -10.09 -7.28
C LEU A 382 -0.49 -10.06 -8.81
N GLU A 383 -1.51 -9.44 -9.41
CA GLU A 383 -1.60 -9.30 -10.85
C GLU A 383 -2.53 -8.14 -11.22
N ARG A 384 -2.15 -7.39 -12.26
CA ARG A 384 -2.95 -6.30 -12.83
C ARG A 384 -4.07 -6.83 -13.74
N SER A 385 -4.92 -7.67 -13.15
CA SER A 385 -6.05 -8.30 -13.82
C SER A 385 -7.29 -8.17 -12.94
N PRO A 386 -8.49 -7.96 -13.52
CA PRO A 386 -9.75 -7.97 -12.76
C PRO A 386 -9.95 -9.29 -12.00
N LEU A 387 -10.48 -9.21 -10.77
CA LEU A 387 -10.74 -10.37 -9.90
C LEU A 387 -11.47 -11.52 -10.62
N VAL A 388 -12.53 -11.20 -11.38
CA VAL A 388 -13.32 -12.18 -12.16
C VAL A 388 -12.48 -12.97 -13.17
N GLN A 389 -11.47 -12.34 -13.78
CA GLN A 389 -10.60 -13.00 -14.76
C GLN A 389 -9.57 -13.88 -14.07
N ARG A 390 -9.04 -13.44 -12.92
CA ARG A 390 -8.13 -14.25 -12.11
C ARG A 390 -8.83 -15.50 -11.60
N PHE A 391 -10.07 -15.35 -11.12
CA PHE A 391 -10.90 -16.48 -10.67
C PHE A 391 -11.28 -17.43 -11.82
N GLN A 392 -11.66 -16.90 -12.98
CA GLN A 392 -11.90 -17.71 -14.18
C GLN A 392 -10.69 -18.58 -14.51
N ARG A 393 -9.48 -18.00 -14.60
CA ARG A 393 -8.24 -18.75 -14.88
C ARG A 393 -7.89 -19.75 -13.79
N PHE A 394 -8.24 -19.46 -12.55
CA PHE A 394 -8.08 -20.42 -11.45
C PHE A 394 -8.98 -21.63 -11.68
N LEU A 395 -10.28 -21.42 -11.95
CA LEU A 395 -11.25 -22.49 -12.20
C LEU A 395 -10.90 -23.31 -13.45
N GLU A 396 -10.40 -22.70 -14.52
CA GLU A 396 -9.93 -23.41 -15.73
C GLU A 396 -8.78 -24.39 -15.45
N ARG A 397 -8.03 -24.20 -14.35
CA ARG A 397 -6.98 -25.11 -13.90
C ARG A 397 -7.47 -26.15 -12.90
N GLN A 398 -8.67 -25.96 -12.36
CA GLN A 398 -9.33 -26.94 -11.50
C GLN A 398 -10.15 -27.89 -12.37
N ASP A 399 -10.25 -29.16 -11.97
CA ASP A 399 -11.18 -30.11 -12.59
C ASP A 399 -12.62 -29.84 -12.08
N VAL A 400 -13.15 -28.67 -12.47
CA VAL A 400 -14.51 -28.27 -12.14
C VAL A 400 -15.45 -28.77 -13.23
N GLY A 401 -16.62 -29.27 -12.83
CA GLY A 401 -17.62 -29.78 -13.76
C GLY A 401 -18.02 -28.73 -14.82
N ALA A 402 -18.42 -29.20 -16.00
CA ALA A 402 -18.73 -28.36 -17.17
C ALA A 402 -19.74 -27.24 -16.85
N GLU A 403 -20.74 -27.52 -16.02
CA GLU A 403 -21.76 -26.55 -15.61
C GLU A 403 -21.17 -25.32 -14.90
N LEU A 404 -20.25 -25.53 -13.96
CA LEU A 404 -19.60 -24.42 -13.24
C LEU A 404 -18.70 -23.60 -14.18
N GLY A 405 -18.02 -24.28 -15.11
CA GLY A 405 -17.21 -23.62 -16.14
C GLY A 405 -18.04 -22.74 -17.08
N GLU A 406 -19.22 -23.21 -17.50
CA GLU A 406 -20.15 -22.45 -18.35
C GLU A 406 -20.71 -21.22 -17.63
N LEU A 407 -21.12 -21.36 -16.36
CA LEU A 407 -21.56 -20.23 -15.53
C LEU A 407 -20.48 -19.16 -15.41
N MET A 408 -19.25 -19.57 -15.09
CA MET A 408 -18.11 -18.65 -14.97
C MET A 408 -17.83 -17.93 -16.28
N ALA A 409 -17.85 -18.65 -17.41
CA ALA A 409 -17.61 -18.05 -18.73
C ALA A 409 -18.69 -17.02 -19.11
N MET A 410 -19.95 -17.29 -18.77
CA MET A 410 -21.06 -16.36 -18.96
C MET A 410 -20.87 -15.09 -18.14
N GLU A 411 -20.64 -15.21 -16.82
CA GLU A 411 -20.50 -14.06 -15.93
C GLU A 411 -19.24 -13.24 -16.22
N ALA A 412 -18.12 -13.89 -16.56
CA ALA A 412 -16.90 -13.20 -17.00
C ALA A 412 -17.13 -12.38 -18.28
N ARG A 413 -17.95 -12.87 -19.22
CA ARG A 413 -18.32 -12.12 -20.43
C ARG A 413 -19.20 -10.92 -20.10
N ALA A 414 -20.18 -11.09 -19.23
CA ALA A 414 -21.04 -10.00 -18.77
C ALA A 414 -20.23 -8.91 -18.06
N ALA A 415 -19.31 -9.28 -17.18
CA ALA A 415 -18.42 -8.35 -16.48
C ALA A 415 -17.51 -7.57 -17.45
N ARG A 416 -16.99 -8.20 -18.51
CA ARG A 416 -16.20 -7.51 -19.55
C ARG A 416 -17.05 -6.49 -20.32
N LEU A 417 -18.28 -6.86 -20.71
CA LEU A 417 -19.18 -5.95 -21.42
C LEU A 417 -19.57 -4.75 -20.57
N ALA A 418 -19.83 -4.95 -19.27
CA ALA A 418 -20.15 -3.87 -18.34
C ALA A 418 -18.99 -2.86 -18.18
N ARG A 419 -17.73 -3.31 -18.28
CA ARG A 419 -16.54 -2.44 -18.24
C ARG A 419 -16.23 -1.77 -19.59
N GLY A 420 -16.69 -2.35 -20.70
CA GLY A 420 -16.49 -1.78 -22.04
C GLY A 420 -17.35 -0.54 -22.35
N GLY A 421 -18.34 -0.22 -21.51
CA GLY A 421 -19.18 0.98 -21.62
C GLY A 421 -18.80 2.14 -20.69
N GLU A 422 -17.94 1.87 -19.71
CA GLU A 422 -17.42 2.84 -18.73
C GLU A 422 -15.91 2.58 -18.62
N ALA A 423 -15.11 3.24 -19.45
CA ALA A 423 -13.69 3.38 -19.13
C ALA A 423 -13.60 4.21 -17.83
N PRO A 424 -12.81 3.79 -16.82
CA PRO A 424 -12.53 4.64 -15.67
C PRO A 424 -11.85 5.94 -16.08
#